data_AF-A0A8B3RG69-F1
#
_entry.id   AF-A0A8B3RG69-F1
#
_cell.length_a   1.000
_cell.length_b   1.000
_cell.length_c   1.000
_cell.angle_alpha   90.00
_cell.angle_beta   90.00
_cell.angle_gamma   90.00
#
_symmetry.space_group_name_H-M   'P 1'
#
loop_
_entity.id
_entity.type
_entity.pdbx_description
1 polymer ?
#
loop_
_entity_poly.entity_id
_entity_poly.type
_entity_poly.pdbx_seq_one_letter_code
_entity_poly.pdbx_strand_id
1 'polypeptide(L)'
;MASGGGAFSVEEVTYLKTLPAVADATRNRIIYTEEFKVDCVLRYAQGESPVQLFREAGLDPSLIGYKRIECAIARWRRQMNVAATTVKQPRGKRGNAVMADLRAPTHIDASFAPQAIGSRGDIRDVLIAQQVRRIDELEHQVDELSRELRKLSAPHDDAGSDPMGASGETRA
;
A
#
# COMPACT_ATOMS: atom_id res chain seq x y z
N MET A 1 20.85 -0.37 7.64
CA MET A 1 21.07 1.00 7.13
C MET A 1 20.64 1.03 5.67
N ALA A 2 19.38 1.39 5.39
CA ALA A 2 18.95 1.75 4.04
C ALA A 2 18.49 3.20 4.11
N SER A 3 19.40 4.08 3.73
CA SER A 3 19.27 5.53 3.83
C SER A 3 19.04 6.09 2.45
N GLY A 4 17.85 6.64 2.18
CA GLY A 4 17.61 7.82 1.35
C GLY A 4 18.08 7.88 -0.12
N GLY A 5 18.77 6.89 -0.67
CA GLY A 5 19.32 6.94 -2.03
C GLY A 5 20.17 5.74 -2.44
N GLY A 6 20.11 4.64 -1.69
CA GLY A 6 20.82 3.39 -1.97
C GLY A 6 19.90 2.31 -2.52
N ALA A 7 20.54 1.32 -3.15
CA ALA A 7 19.96 0.03 -3.51
C ALA A 7 19.16 -0.58 -2.34
N PHE A 8 17.95 -1.07 -2.62
CA PHE A 8 17.15 -1.87 -1.70
C PHE A 8 17.88 -3.16 -1.33
N SER A 9 17.81 -3.52 -0.05
CA SER A 9 18.20 -4.85 0.42
C SER A 9 17.37 -5.93 -0.27
N VAL A 10 17.90 -7.15 -0.33
CA VAL A 10 17.15 -8.31 -0.84
C VAL A 10 15.86 -8.52 -0.02
N GLU A 11 15.92 -8.28 1.29
CA GLU A 11 14.76 -8.33 2.19
C GLU A 11 13.73 -7.24 1.84
N GLU A 12 14.18 -6.02 1.60
CA GLU A 12 13.31 -4.89 1.21
C GLU A 12 12.66 -5.14 -0.15
N VAL A 13 13.40 -5.69 -1.11
CA VAL A 13 12.84 -6.09 -2.42
C VAL A 13 11.78 -7.18 -2.25
N THR A 14 12.04 -8.15 -1.38
CA THR A 14 11.10 -9.24 -1.12
C THR A 14 9.83 -8.71 -0.48
N TYR A 15 9.95 -7.82 0.51
CA TYR A 15 8.82 -7.12 1.11
C TYR A 15 8.03 -6.28 0.10
N LEU A 16 8.72 -5.50 -0.73
CA LEU A 16 8.05 -4.67 -1.75
C LEU A 16 7.23 -5.52 -2.72
N LYS A 17 7.68 -6.75 -3.04
CA LYS A 17 6.94 -7.68 -3.90
C LYS A 17 5.69 -8.27 -3.26
N THR A 18 5.54 -8.22 -1.94
CA THR A 18 4.32 -8.71 -1.27
C THR A 18 3.21 -7.66 -1.25
N LEU A 19 3.51 -6.40 -1.59
CA LEU A 19 2.55 -5.30 -1.54
C LEU A 19 1.67 -5.28 -2.80
N PRO A 20 0.34 -5.13 -2.67
CA PRO A 20 -0.56 -5.07 -3.83
C PRO A 20 -0.31 -3.84 -4.72
N ALA A 21 0.27 -2.77 -4.17
CA ALA A 21 0.62 -1.56 -4.92
C ALA A 21 1.82 -1.73 -5.86
N VAL A 22 2.56 -2.84 -5.77
CA VAL A 22 3.83 -3.08 -6.48
C VAL A 22 3.67 -4.26 -7.43
N ALA A 23 3.86 -4.00 -8.73
CA ALA A 23 3.85 -5.03 -9.76
C ALA A 23 5.18 -5.82 -9.77
N ASP A 24 6.30 -5.12 -9.61
CA ASP A 24 7.61 -5.74 -9.41
C ASP A 24 8.57 -4.75 -8.73
N ALA A 25 9.56 -5.29 -8.02
CA ALA A 25 10.62 -4.52 -7.40
C ALA A 25 11.98 -5.14 -7.71
N THR A 26 12.90 -4.28 -8.12
CA THR A 26 14.32 -4.56 -8.25
C THR A 26 15.08 -3.74 -7.21
N ARG A 27 16.35 -4.07 -6.99
CA ARG A 27 17.28 -3.36 -6.12
C ARG A 27 17.24 -1.82 -6.27
N ASN A 28 17.00 -1.25 -7.45
CA ASN A 28 16.96 0.21 -7.61
C ASN A 28 15.64 0.76 -8.17
N ARG A 29 14.69 -0.11 -8.51
CA ARG A 29 13.49 0.28 -9.26
C ARG A 29 12.26 -0.39 -8.67
N ILE A 30 11.19 0.39 -8.51
CA ILE A 30 9.86 -0.12 -8.17
C ILE A 30 8.98 0.12 -9.38
N ILE A 31 8.29 -0.93 -9.81
CA ILE A 31 7.25 -0.90 -10.81
C ILE A 31 5.93 -0.99 -10.06
N TYR A 32 5.13 0.07 -10.18
CA TYR A 32 3.83 0.17 -9.52
C TYR A 32 2.74 -0.43 -10.40
N THR A 33 1.74 -1.04 -9.77
CA THR A 33 0.53 -1.49 -10.48
C THR A 33 -0.22 -0.29 -11.05
N GLU A 34 -0.97 -0.49 -12.13
CA GLU A 34 -1.69 0.61 -12.78
C GLU A 34 -2.85 1.12 -11.92
N GLU A 35 -3.56 0.20 -11.25
CA GLU A 35 -4.63 0.50 -10.28
C GLU A 35 -4.16 1.45 -9.17
N PHE A 36 -2.97 1.21 -8.59
CA PHE A 36 -2.42 2.04 -7.53
C PHE A 36 -2.06 3.45 -8.03
N LYS A 37 -1.55 3.57 -9.26
CA LYS A 37 -1.24 4.88 -9.86
C LYS A 37 -2.51 5.71 -10.03
N VAL A 38 -3.57 5.08 -10.55
CA VAL A 38 -4.86 5.75 -10.80
C VAL A 38 -5.47 6.21 -9.48
N ASP A 39 -5.55 5.32 -8.48
CA ASP A 39 -6.08 5.63 -7.15
C ASP A 39 -5.31 6.79 -6.48
N CYS A 40 -3.96 6.71 -6.50
CA CYS A 40 -3.12 7.77 -5.96
C CYS A 40 -3.37 9.13 -6.61
N VAL A 41 -3.50 9.19 -7.94
CA VAL A 41 -3.72 10.45 -8.66
C VAL A 41 -5.11 11.01 -8.37
N LEU A 42 -6.14 10.16 -8.31
CA LEU A 42 -7.51 10.57 -7.97
C LEU A 42 -7.61 11.14 -6.56
N ARG A 43 -7.12 10.40 -5.56
CA ARG A 43 -7.14 10.84 -4.15
C ARG A 43 -6.25 12.07 -3.91
N TYR A 44 -5.11 12.16 -4.60
CA TYR A 44 -4.29 13.37 -4.56
C TYR A 44 -5.01 14.59 -5.15
N ALA A 45 -5.78 14.42 -6.22
CA ALA A 45 -6.60 15.49 -6.78
C ALA A 45 -7.68 15.97 -5.79
N GLN A 46 -8.21 15.05 -4.96
CA GLN A 46 -9.13 15.36 -3.85
C GLN A 46 -8.45 16.05 -2.65
N GLY A 47 -7.13 16.22 -2.67
CA GLY A 47 -6.37 16.95 -1.66
C GLY A 47 -5.69 16.07 -0.61
N GLU A 48 -5.72 14.75 -0.77
CA GLU A 48 -5.02 13.84 0.14
C GLU A 48 -3.50 13.96 0.02
N SER A 49 -2.81 13.67 1.13
CA SER A 49 -1.35 13.75 1.18
C SER A 49 -0.70 12.58 0.42
N PRO A 50 0.19 12.85 -0.55
CA PRO A 50 1.04 11.84 -1.21
C PRO A 50 1.70 10.85 -0.26
N VAL A 51 2.15 11.36 0.88
CA VAL A 51 2.90 10.61 1.88
C VAL A 51 1.98 9.61 2.58
N GLN A 52 0.73 10.01 2.82
CA GLN A 52 -0.27 9.18 3.49
C GLN A 52 -0.75 8.06 2.57
N LEU A 53 -1.04 8.37 1.30
CA LEU A 53 -1.44 7.41 0.27
C LEU A 53 -0.41 6.26 0.13
N PHE A 54 0.86 6.61 0.08
CA PHE A 54 1.93 5.62 0.00
C PHE A 54 2.11 4.85 1.31
N ARG A 55 1.97 5.50 2.47
CA ARG A 55 2.04 4.80 3.76
C ARG A 55 0.91 3.77 3.92
N GLU A 56 -0.31 4.11 3.52
CA GLU A 56 -1.47 3.19 3.53
C GLU A 56 -1.22 1.94 2.67
N ALA A 57 -0.53 2.12 1.54
CA ALA A 57 -0.14 1.03 0.66
C ALA A 57 1.11 0.23 1.12
N GLY A 58 1.64 0.49 2.32
CA GLY A 58 2.86 -0.16 2.85
C GLY A 58 4.17 0.40 2.28
N LEU A 59 4.10 1.50 1.53
CA LEU A 59 5.22 2.14 0.85
C LEU A 59 5.74 3.33 1.68
N ASP A 60 6.25 3.07 2.89
CA ASP A 60 6.63 4.14 3.83
C ASP A 60 7.73 5.07 3.25
N PRO A 61 7.64 6.40 3.48
CA PRO A 61 8.66 7.35 3.04
C PRO A 61 10.07 7.08 3.54
N SER A 62 10.23 6.37 4.66
CA SER A 62 11.52 5.98 5.21
C SER A 62 12.17 4.86 4.38
N LEU A 63 11.35 3.99 3.78
CA LEU A 63 11.78 2.88 2.92
C LEU A 63 12.03 3.35 1.48
N ILE A 64 11.11 4.12 0.91
CA ILE A 64 11.18 4.52 -0.51
C ILE A 64 11.82 5.89 -0.72
N GLY A 65 11.75 6.77 0.27
CA GLY A 65 12.23 8.13 0.19
C GLY A 65 11.15 9.12 -0.25
N TYR A 66 11.02 10.21 0.51
CA TYR A 66 10.09 11.33 0.24
C TYR A 66 10.16 11.85 -1.19
N LYS A 67 11.38 12.04 -1.73
CA LYS A 67 11.57 12.56 -3.09
C LYS A 67 11.04 11.62 -4.17
N ARG A 68 11.12 10.31 -3.95
CA ARG A 68 10.63 9.32 -4.92
C ARG A 68 9.11 9.33 -4.97
N ILE A 69 8.45 9.51 -3.84
CA ILE A 69 6.98 9.67 -3.74
C ILE A 69 6.54 10.93 -4.50
N GLU A 70 7.15 12.08 -4.21
CA GLU A 70 6.85 13.35 -4.91
C GLU A 70 7.02 13.23 -6.43
N CYS A 71 8.15 12.68 -6.87
CA CYS A 71 8.44 12.51 -8.30
C CYS A 71 7.50 11.50 -8.98
N ALA A 72 7.04 10.46 -8.26
CA ALA A 72 6.10 9.48 -8.79
C ALA A 72 4.75 10.11 -9.10
N ILE A 73 4.15 10.81 -8.13
CA ILE A 73 2.84 11.46 -8.32
C ILE A 73 2.94 12.55 -9.38
N ALA A 74 3.99 13.38 -9.37
CA ALA A 74 4.19 14.40 -10.40
C ALA A 74 4.27 13.81 -11.82
N ARG A 75 4.89 12.63 -11.96
CA ARG A 75 4.98 11.91 -13.24
C ARG A 75 3.62 11.34 -13.66
N TRP A 76 2.91 10.64 -12.76
CA TRP A 76 1.61 10.04 -13.07
C TRP A 76 0.56 11.08 -13.40
N ARG A 77 0.55 12.21 -12.68
CA ARG A 77 -0.35 13.33 -12.97
C ARG A 77 -0.17 13.87 -14.39
N ARG A 78 1.08 13.97 -14.87
CA ARG A 78 1.37 14.37 -16.26
C ARG A 78 0.93 13.31 -17.26
N GLN A 79 1.14 12.03 -16.95
CA GLN A 79 0.79 10.92 -17.81
C GLN A 79 -0.73 10.76 -17.97
N MET A 80 -1.50 11.06 -16.92
CA MET A 80 -2.96 10.94 -16.87
C MET A 80 -3.69 12.27 -17.17
N ASN A 81 -2.97 13.32 -17.54
CA ASN A 81 -3.51 14.66 -17.84
C ASN A 81 -4.43 15.25 -16.73
N VAL A 82 -4.14 14.97 -15.46
CA VAL A 82 -4.93 15.47 -14.33
C VAL A 82 -4.42 16.86 -13.92
N ALA A 83 -5.33 17.83 -13.78
CA ALA A 83 -4.97 19.20 -13.43
C ALA A 83 -4.30 19.28 -12.05
N ALA A 84 -3.40 20.26 -11.88
CA ALA A 84 -2.68 20.44 -10.63
C ALA A 84 -3.61 20.94 -9.51
N THR A 85 -3.94 20.10 -8.52
CA THR A 85 -4.45 20.60 -7.25
C THR A 85 -3.38 21.47 -6.59
N THR A 86 -3.74 22.71 -6.26
CA THR A 86 -2.83 23.72 -5.70
C THR A 86 -2.58 23.48 -4.20
N VAL A 87 -2.06 22.32 -3.81
CA VAL A 87 -1.60 22.17 -2.42
C VAL A 87 -0.31 22.97 -2.27
N LYS A 88 -0.36 24.10 -1.56
CA LYS A 88 0.83 24.86 -1.12
C LYS A 88 1.67 23.96 -0.22
N GLN A 89 2.64 23.24 -0.79
CA GLN A 89 3.70 22.65 0.01
C GLN A 89 4.72 23.73 0.40
N PRO A 90 5.19 23.78 1.66
CA PRO A 90 6.26 24.67 2.06
C PRO A 90 7.53 24.25 1.30
N ARG A 91 7.92 25.08 0.34
CA ARG A 91 9.19 24.90 -0.39
C ARG A 91 10.33 25.18 0.58
N GLY A 92 10.91 24.12 1.15
CA GLY A 92 12.24 24.17 1.76
C GLY A 92 13.24 24.65 0.71
N LYS A 93 13.67 25.90 0.85
CA LYS A 93 14.58 26.59 -0.06
C LYS A 93 15.94 25.88 0.01
N ARG A 94 16.33 25.21 -1.07
CA ARG A 94 17.68 24.66 -1.24
C ARG A 94 18.64 25.85 -1.27
N GLY A 95 19.47 25.97 -0.25
CA GLY A 95 20.53 26.96 -0.18
C GLY A 95 21.54 26.73 -1.29
N ASN A 96 21.79 27.76 -2.08
CA ASN A 96 23.02 27.92 -2.84
C ASN A 96 23.65 29.22 -2.34
N ALA A 97 24.88 29.11 -1.84
CA ALA A 97 25.60 30.17 -1.17
C ALA A 97 25.89 31.36 -2.10
N VAL A 98 25.64 32.58 -1.61
CA VAL A 98 26.35 33.79 -2.01
C VAL A 98 26.72 34.57 -0.75
N MET A 99 27.99 34.91 -0.64
CA MET A 99 28.61 35.69 0.43
C MET A 99 27.95 37.07 0.56
N ALA A 100 27.61 37.49 1.78
CA ALA A 100 27.61 38.90 2.17
C ALA A 100 27.67 39.02 3.70
N ASP A 101 28.52 39.94 4.13
CA ASP A 101 29.06 40.15 5.45
C ASP A 101 28.14 40.98 6.37
N LEU A 102 28.44 40.90 7.68
CA LEU A 102 28.16 41.86 8.77
C LEU A 102 26.76 42.00 9.43
N ARG A 103 26.81 41.75 10.75
CA ARG A 103 26.15 42.44 11.90
C ARG A 103 24.96 41.72 12.59
N ALA A 104 25.27 41.07 13.72
CA ALA A 104 24.34 40.65 14.77
C ALA A 104 23.95 41.85 15.69
N PRO A 105 23.14 41.70 16.76
CA PRO A 105 22.19 40.65 17.15
C PRO A 105 20.81 41.19 17.60
N THR A 106 19.75 40.37 17.62
CA THR A 106 18.65 40.58 18.57
C THR A 106 18.09 39.24 19.06
N HIS A 107 17.93 39.19 20.39
CA HIS A 107 17.50 38.09 21.24
C HIS A 107 16.37 37.23 20.69
N ILE A 108 16.53 35.90 20.75
CA ILE A 108 15.42 34.96 20.65
C ILE A 108 15.45 34.07 21.88
N ASP A 109 14.32 34.09 22.56
CA ASP A 109 13.95 33.39 23.79
C ASP A 109 14.32 31.90 23.76
N ALA A 110 14.96 31.46 24.83
CA ALA A 110 15.33 30.08 25.08
C ALA A 110 14.15 29.34 25.72
N SER A 111 13.19 28.90 24.90
CA SER A 111 12.23 27.87 25.32
C SER A 111 11.71 27.08 24.12
N PHE A 112 12.50 26.11 23.68
CA PHE A 112 11.95 24.96 22.96
C PHE A 112 12.80 23.74 23.29
N ALA A 113 12.46 23.09 24.41
CA ALA A 113 12.93 21.74 24.67
C ALA A 113 12.28 20.81 23.63
N PRO A 114 13.05 20.09 22.80
CA PRO A 114 12.47 19.04 21.97
C PRO A 114 12.12 17.90 22.92
N GLN A 115 10.84 17.77 23.26
CA GLN A 115 10.36 16.57 23.93
C GLN A 115 10.60 15.38 23.00
N ALA A 116 11.39 14.45 23.49
CA ALA A 116 11.69 13.20 22.82
C ALA A 116 10.38 12.43 22.56
N ILE A 117 9.99 12.32 21.29
CA ILE A 117 8.88 11.45 20.88
C ILE A 117 9.39 10.01 20.89
N GLY A 118 9.28 9.35 22.05
CA GLY A 118 8.83 7.96 22.09
C GLY A 118 7.34 7.92 21.70
N SER A 119 6.80 6.88 21.08
CA SER A 119 6.90 5.54 21.62
C SER A 119 6.85 4.46 20.55
N ARG A 120 7.78 3.51 20.68
CA ARG A 120 7.85 2.22 19.96
C ARG A 120 6.60 1.33 20.15
N GLY A 121 5.66 1.73 21.02
CA GLY A 121 4.35 1.10 21.24
C GLY A 121 3.33 1.43 20.16
N ASP A 122 3.22 2.69 19.74
CA ASP A 122 2.14 3.13 18.84
C ASP A 122 2.27 2.54 17.43
N ILE A 123 3.50 2.36 16.94
CA ILE A 123 3.76 1.71 15.65
C ILE A 123 3.44 0.21 15.72
N ARG A 124 3.77 -0.45 16.84
CA ARG A 124 3.46 -1.86 17.04
C ARG A 124 1.95 -2.09 17.06
N ASP A 125 1.21 -1.23 17.77
CA ASP A 125 -0.23 -1.37 17.91
C ASP A 125 -0.96 -1.09 16.59
N VAL A 126 -0.46 -0.15 15.79
CA VAL A 126 -0.97 0.10 14.42
C VAL A 126 -0.68 -1.10 13.50
N LEU A 127 0.51 -1.70 13.59
CA LEU A 127 0.86 -2.89 12.82
C LEU A 127 0.02 -4.11 13.24
N ILE A 128 -0.23 -4.29 14.54
CA ILE A 128 -1.12 -5.34 15.06
C ILE A 128 -2.54 -5.12 14.54
N ALA A 129 -3.08 -3.89 14.64
CA ALA A 129 -4.42 -3.59 14.14
C ALA A 129 -4.55 -3.79 12.63
N GLN A 130 -3.48 -3.51 11.87
CA GLN A 130 -3.43 -3.78 10.43
C GLN A 130 -3.35 -5.28 10.13
N GLN A 131 -2.56 -6.04 10.88
CA GLN A 131 -2.45 -7.48 10.75
C GLN A 131 -3.77 -8.19 11.07
N VAL A 132 -4.48 -7.77 12.12
CA VAL A 132 -5.79 -8.33 12.48
C VAL A 132 -6.80 -8.16 11.34
N ARG A 133 -6.95 -6.94 10.81
CA ARG A 133 -7.86 -6.70 9.67
C ARG A 133 -7.51 -7.54 8.44
N ARG A 134 -6.22 -7.74 8.19
CA ARG A 134 -5.75 -8.57 7.07
C ARG A 134 -6.03 -10.05 7.31
N ILE A 135 -5.92 -10.53 8.55
CA ILE A 135 -6.29 -11.89 8.92
C ILE A 135 -7.80 -12.07 8.70
N ASP A 136 -8.63 -11.16 9.19
CA ASP A 136 -10.09 -11.23 9.02
C ASP A 136 -10.49 -11.30 7.54
N GLU A 137 -9.88 -10.46 6.69
CA GLU A 137 -10.13 -10.44 5.24
C GLU A 137 -9.69 -11.76 4.57
N LEU A 138 -8.52 -12.28 4.94
CA LEU A 138 -8.00 -13.54 4.40
C LEU A 138 -8.84 -14.74 4.86
N GLU A 139 -9.27 -14.77 6.12
CA GLU A 139 -10.16 -15.80 6.65
C GLU A 139 -11.51 -15.79 5.92
N HIS A 140 -12.07 -14.61 5.64
CA HIS A 140 -13.30 -14.49 4.86
C HIS A 140 -13.14 -15.03 3.44
N GLN A 141 -12.03 -14.71 2.77
CA GLN A 141 -11.73 -15.23 1.43
C GLN A 141 -11.55 -16.74 1.42
N VAL A 142 -10.88 -17.31 2.42
CA VAL A 142 -10.72 -18.76 2.57
C VAL A 142 -12.08 -19.43 2.78
N ASP A 143 -12.95 -18.84 3.59
CA ASP A 143 -14.29 -19.35 3.83
C ASP A 143 -15.16 -19.33 2.56
N GLU A 144 -15.15 -18.22 1.80
CA GLU A 144 -15.86 -18.13 0.52
C GLU A 144 -15.34 -19.16 -0.48
N LEU A 145 -14.03 -19.19 -0.73
CA LEU A 145 -13.42 -20.12 -1.68
C LEU A 145 -13.67 -21.57 -1.27
N SER A 146 -13.61 -21.88 0.03
CA SER A 146 -13.91 -23.23 0.55
C SER A 146 -15.39 -23.60 0.39
N ARG A 147 -16.31 -22.63 0.40
CA ARG A 147 -17.74 -22.86 0.12
C ARG A 147 -17.99 -23.04 -1.37
N GLU A 148 -17.34 -22.23 -2.21
CA GLU A 148 -17.42 -22.38 -3.67
C GLU A 148 -16.87 -23.73 -4.12
N LEU A 149 -15.69 -24.13 -3.63
CA LEU A 149 -15.14 -25.46 -3.89
C LEU A 149 -16.08 -26.56 -3.42
N ARG A 150 -16.74 -26.41 -2.26
CA ARG A 150 -17.77 -27.38 -1.81
C ARG A 150 -18.99 -27.43 -2.72
N LYS A 151 -19.45 -26.28 -3.24
CA LYS A 151 -20.56 -26.24 -4.21
C LYS A 151 -20.20 -26.86 -5.55
N LEU A 152 -18.98 -26.62 -6.03
CA LEU A 152 -18.45 -27.16 -7.29
C LEU A 152 -18.08 -28.65 -7.18
N SER A 153 -17.65 -29.10 -6.00
CA SER A 153 -17.33 -30.50 -5.69
C SER A 153 -18.55 -31.32 -5.26
N ALA A 154 -19.71 -30.70 -5.03
CA ALA A 154 -20.92 -31.44 -4.76
C ALA A 154 -21.25 -32.30 -5.99
N PRO A 155 -21.40 -33.64 -5.84
CA PRO A 155 -21.65 -34.51 -6.97
C PRO A 155 -22.95 -34.09 -7.66
N HIS A 156 -22.86 -33.93 -8.98
CA HIS A 156 -24.03 -33.94 -9.86
C HIS A 156 -24.56 -35.37 -9.79
N ASP A 157 -25.55 -35.63 -8.93
CA ASP A 157 -26.32 -36.87 -8.96
C ASP A 157 -27.08 -36.91 -10.30
N ASP A 158 -26.42 -37.51 -11.30
CA ASP A 158 -26.97 -37.80 -12.61
C ASP A 158 -28.10 -38.85 -12.43
N ALA A 159 -29.31 -38.33 -12.25
CA ALA A 159 -30.54 -39.10 -12.29
C ALA A 159 -30.76 -39.56 -13.75
N GLY A 160 -30.30 -40.76 -14.08
CA GLY A 160 -30.43 -41.29 -15.44
C GLY A 160 -30.18 -42.79 -15.57
N SER A 161 -31.01 -43.64 -14.98
CA SER A 161 -31.26 -45.01 -15.50
C SER A 161 -32.63 -45.52 -15.04
N ASP A 162 -33.48 -45.78 -16.03
CA ASP A 162 -34.92 -46.07 -16.00
C ASP A 162 -35.42 -47.20 -15.07
N PRO A 163 -36.65 -47.09 -14.53
CA PRO A 163 -37.40 -48.21 -13.97
C PRO A 163 -38.20 -48.93 -15.07
N MET A 164 -37.65 -49.98 -15.69
CA MET A 164 -38.43 -50.90 -16.52
C MET A 164 -38.74 -52.18 -15.74
N GLY A 165 -40.04 -52.42 -15.56
CA GLY A 165 -40.60 -53.41 -14.67
C GLY A 165 -40.30 -54.87 -15.01
N ALA A 166 -40.40 -55.70 -13.99
CA ALA A 166 -40.59 -57.13 -14.12
C ALA A 166 -41.68 -57.56 -13.15
N SER A 167 -42.89 -57.67 -13.69
CA SER A 167 -43.97 -58.47 -13.13
C SER A 167 -43.55 -59.95 -13.03
N GLY A 168 -44.05 -60.64 -12.02
CA GLY A 168 -43.91 -62.08 -11.82
C GLY A 168 -44.04 -62.38 -10.32
N GLU A 169 -45.24 -62.36 -9.74
CA GLU A 169 -46.15 -63.50 -9.72
C GLU A 169 -45.43 -64.81 -9.36
N THR A 170 -45.51 -65.24 -8.10
CA THR A 170 -45.98 -66.59 -7.72
C THR A 170 -46.34 -66.62 -6.24
N ARG A 171 -47.62 -66.91 -6.00
CA ARG A 171 -48.23 -67.31 -4.73
C ARG A 171 -48.28 -68.83 -4.69
N ALA A 172 -47.78 -69.45 -3.62
CA ALA A 172 -48.34 -70.60 -2.90
C ALA A 172 -47.34 -71.08 -1.84
#